data_AF-A0A8T5QML8-F1
#
_entry.id   AF-A0A8T5QML8-F1
#
_cell.length_a   1.000
_cell.length_b   1.000
_cell.length_c   1.000
_cell.angle_alpha   90.00
_cell.angle_beta   90.00
_cell.angle_gamma   90.00
#
_symmetry.space_group_name_H-M   'P 1'
#
loop_
_entity.id
_entity.type
_entity.pdbx_description
1 polymer ?
#
loop_
_entity_poly.entity_id
_entity_poly.type
_entity_poly.pdbx_seq_one_letter_code
_entity_poly.pdbx_strand_id
1 'polypeptide(L)'
;MVKYCLKIPQKYKIKDGIKKYILRDMCEDLGLDKEFSFRKKKAAQYGSKFDKAIMRLAKNEKKTKSEYLRQFYDTHNLRIGALLSGGKDSVYALYIMKNMNYDVSCCI
;
A
#
# COMPACT_ATOMS: atom_id res chain seq x y z
N MET A 1 -2.76 -13.26 16.55
CA MET A 1 -1.76 -13.56 15.49
C MET A 1 -0.66 -12.49 15.37
N VAL A 2 -0.95 -11.20 15.10
CA VAL A 2 0.08 -10.15 14.91
C VAL A 2 1.09 -10.04 16.07
N LYS A 3 0.60 -9.98 17.33
CA LYS A 3 1.47 -9.92 18.52
C LYS A 3 2.48 -11.07 18.60
N TYR A 4 2.11 -12.26 18.12
CA TYR A 4 2.98 -13.42 18.09
C TYR A 4 4.02 -13.31 16.96
N CYS A 5 3.59 -12.96 15.74
CA CYS A 5 4.48 -12.79 14.60
C CYS A 5 5.59 -11.75 14.85
N LEU A 6 5.31 -10.71 15.66
CA LEU A 6 6.32 -9.71 16.04
C LEU A 6 7.44 -10.31 16.89
N LYS A 7 7.15 -11.28 17.76
CA LYS A 7 8.13 -11.93 18.65
C LYS A 7 9.01 -12.97 17.95
N ILE A 8 8.63 -13.43 16.76
CA ILE A 8 9.41 -14.43 16.01
C ILE A 8 10.79 -13.85 15.63
N PRO A 9 11.91 -14.54 15.97
CA PRO A 9 13.25 -14.09 15.61
C PRO A 9 13.44 -13.88 14.11
N GLN A 10 14.24 -12.87 13.74
CA GLN A 10 14.43 -12.47 12.35
C GLN A 10 14.97 -13.60 11.46
N LYS A 11 15.84 -14.46 11.99
CA LYS A 11 16.40 -15.64 11.29
C LYS A 11 15.35 -16.60 10.73
N TYR A 12 14.15 -16.61 11.30
CA TYR A 12 13.02 -17.43 10.83
C TYR A 12 12.13 -16.67 9.83
N LYS A 13 12.19 -15.34 9.81
CA LYS A 13 11.44 -14.50 8.86
C LYS A 13 12.16 -14.39 7.53
N ILE A 14 13.50 -14.26 7.57
CA ILE A 14 14.37 -14.16 6.41
C ILE A 14 15.58 -15.06 6.63
N LYS A 15 15.81 -15.98 5.69
CA LYS A 15 16.95 -16.89 5.66
C LYS A 15 17.43 -17.03 4.21
N ASP A 16 18.72 -16.88 3.96
CA ASP A 16 19.33 -17.02 2.62
C ASP A 16 18.63 -16.20 1.52
N GLY A 17 18.20 -14.97 1.84
CA GLY A 17 17.45 -14.10 0.93
C GLY A 17 15.97 -14.46 0.73
N ILE A 18 15.50 -15.58 1.29
CA ILE A 18 14.12 -16.04 1.22
C ILE A 18 13.30 -15.37 2.32
N LYS A 19 12.34 -14.53 1.93
CA LYS A 19 11.38 -13.89 2.84
C LYS A 19 10.25 -14.86 3.22
N LYS A 20 9.71 -14.67 4.43
CA LYS A 20 8.65 -15.49 5.05
C LYS A 20 9.05 -16.95 5.26
N TYR A 21 10.34 -17.22 5.49
CA TYR A 21 10.90 -18.56 5.49
C TYR A 21 10.11 -19.56 6.36
N ILE A 22 9.85 -19.23 7.63
CA ILE A 22 9.06 -20.08 8.55
C ILE A 22 7.68 -20.48 8.02
N LEU A 23 7.01 -19.59 7.29
CA LEU A 23 5.70 -19.92 6.71
C LEU A 23 5.82 -20.87 5.52
N ARG A 24 6.94 -20.83 4.79
CA ARG A 24 7.19 -21.68 3.63
C ARG A 24 7.57 -23.09 4.06
N ASP A 25 8.42 -23.16 5.08
CA ASP A 25 8.84 -24.38 5.76
C ASP A 25 7.61 -25.15 6.30
N MET A 26 6.77 -24.46 7.09
CA MET A 26 5.52 -25.04 7.58
C MET A 26 4.56 -25.47 6.46
N CYS A 27 4.56 -24.80 5.30
CA CYS A 27 3.73 -25.22 4.17
C CYS A 27 4.24 -26.54 3.55
N GLU A 28 5.56 -26.75 3.48
CA GLU A 28 6.15 -28.02 3.02
C GLU A 28 5.81 -29.14 4.01
N ASP A 29 5.91 -28.89 5.32
CA ASP A 29 5.51 -29.84 6.38
C ASP A 29 4.02 -30.23 6.31
N LEU A 30 3.17 -29.31 5.83
CA LEU A 30 1.74 -29.55 5.61
C LEU A 30 1.43 -30.26 4.28
N GLY A 31 2.45 -30.61 3.49
CA GLY A 31 2.31 -31.35 2.24
C GLY A 31 2.13 -30.49 0.98
N LEU A 32 2.40 -29.18 1.04
CA LEU A 32 2.42 -28.34 -0.16
C LEU A 32 3.75 -28.52 -0.88
N ASP A 33 3.71 -28.83 -2.18
CA ASP A 33 4.91 -29.00 -2.98
C ASP A 33 5.86 -27.80 -2.87
N LYS A 34 7.16 -28.12 -2.83
CA LYS A 34 8.25 -27.15 -2.66
C LYS A 34 8.20 -26.02 -3.68
N GLU A 35 7.75 -26.31 -4.90
CA GLU A 35 7.58 -25.32 -5.96
C GLU A 35 6.60 -24.21 -5.55
N PHE A 36 5.49 -24.56 -4.91
CA PHE A 36 4.47 -23.61 -4.47
C PHE A 36 4.84 -22.96 -3.13
N SER A 37 5.37 -23.74 -2.18
CA SER A 37 5.75 -23.24 -0.85
C SER A 37 6.90 -22.24 -0.94
N PHE A 38 7.89 -22.43 -1.83
CA PHE A 38 9.01 -21.51 -2.03
C PHE A 38 8.84 -20.50 -3.18
N ARG A 39 7.70 -20.51 -3.86
CA ARG A 39 7.42 -19.54 -4.93
C ARG A 39 7.63 -18.09 -4.48
N LYS A 40 8.34 -17.31 -5.29
CA LYS A 40 8.59 -15.88 -4.99
C LYS A 40 7.26 -15.13 -4.84
N LYS A 41 7.13 -14.36 -3.75
CA LYS A 41 5.94 -13.52 -3.54
C LYS A 41 5.84 -12.50 -4.67
N LYS A 42 4.75 -12.57 -5.43
CA LYS A 42 4.29 -11.50 -6.31
C LYS A 42 3.07 -10.85 -5.67
N ALA A 43 3.05 -9.51 -5.57
CA ALA A 43 1.88 -8.82 -5.05
C ALA A 43 0.71 -8.95 -6.04
N ALA A 44 -0.52 -9.01 -5.54
CA ALA A 44 -1.70 -9.31 -6.36
C ALA A 44 -1.87 -8.33 -7.51
N GLN A 45 -1.60 -7.03 -7.28
CA GLN A 45 -1.68 -5.97 -8.28
C GLN A 45 -0.72 -6.16 -9.47
N TYR A 46 0.45 -6.77 -9.22
CA TYR A 46 1.42 -7.08 -10.28
C TYR A 46 1.17 -8.45 -10.90
N GLY A 47 0.66 -9.40 -10.12
CA GLY A 47 0.30 -10.75 -10.58
C GLY A 47 -0.81 -10.72 -11.62
N SER A 48 -1.89 -10.01 -11.30
CA SER A 48 -3.10 -9.81 -12.13
C SER A 48 -2.92 -8.83 -13.29
N LYS A 49 -1.82 -8.07 -13.32
CA LYS A 49 -1.58 -6.94 -14.24
C LYS A 49 -2.55 -5.76 -14.09
N PHE A 50 -3.31 -5.68 -12.99
CA PHE A 50 -4.16 -4.51 -12.71
C PHE A 50 -3.37 -3.19 -12.68
N ASP A 51 -2.17 -3.18 -12.07
CA ASP A 51 -1.32 -1.99 -12.04
C ASP A 51 -0.96 -1.48 -13.46
N LYS A 52 -0.72 -2.41 -14.38
CA LYS A 52 -0.42 -2.11 -15.80
C LYS A 52 -1.65 -1.60 -16.53
N ALA A 53 -2.83 -2.16 -16.25
CA ALA A 53 -4.09 -1.71 -16.83
C ALA A 53 -4.42 -0.27 -16.41
N ILE A 54 -4.33 0.03 -15.11
CA ILE A 54 -4.57 1.38 -14.56
C ILE A 54 -3.57 2.38 -15.16
N MET A 55 -2.29 2.01 -15.27
CA MET A 55 -1.28 2.86 -15.90
C MET A 55 -1.64 3.24 -17.34
N ARG A 56 -2.13 2.28 -18.14
CA ARG A 56 -2.50 2.53 -19.54
C ARG A 56 -3.71 3.46 -19.62
N LEU A 57 -4.72 3.23 -18.79
CA LEU A 57 -5.91 4.06 -18.74
C LEU A 57 -5.58 5.50 -18.32
N ALA A 58 -4.77 5.66 -17.26
CA ALA A 58 -4.31 6.97 -16.80
C ALA A 58 -3.52 7.73 -17.90
N LYS A 59 -2.62 7.03 -18.61
CA LYS A 59 -1.84 7.62 -19.71
C LYS A 59 -2.71 8.10 -20.86
N ASN A 60 -3.78 7.37 -21.20
CA ASN A 60 -4.72 7.77 -22.25
C ASN A 60 -5.40 9.11 -21.92
N GLU A 61 -5.62 9.39 -20.64
CA GLU A 61 -6.17 10.65 -20.15
C GLU A 61 -5.10 11.69 -19.78
N LYS A 62 -3.81 11.43 -20.05
CA LYS A 62 -2.66 12.28 -19.64
C LYS A 62 -2.62 12.56 -18.12
N LYS A 63 -3.11 11.62 -17.31
CA LYS A 63 -3.14 11.67 -15.85
C LYS A 63 -2.11 10.73 -15.23
N THR A 64 -1.70 11.02 -14.01
CA THR A 64 -1.06 10.03 -13.13
C THR A 64 -2.06 8.96 -12.69
N LYS A 65 -1.57 7.81 -12.22
CA LYS A 65 -2.45 6.74 -11.67
C LYS A 65 -3.36 7.27 -10.56
N SER A 66 -2.82 8.11 -9.68
CA SER A 66 -3.56 8.67 -8.55
C SER A 66 -4.65 9.64 -9.00
N GLU A 67 -4.37 10.50 -9.98
CA GLU A 67 -5.37 11.42 -10.56
C GLU A 67 -6.47 10.68 -11.32
N TYR A 68 -6.09 9.67 -12.12
CA TYR A 68 -7.04 8.82 -12.83
C TYR A 68 -7.97 8.10 -11.86
N LEU A 69 -7.44 7.56 -10.75
CA LEU A 69 -8.28 6.89 -9.76
C LEU A 69 -9.16 7.86 -8.97
N ARG A 70 -8.70 9.10 -8.73
CA ARG A 70 -9.45 10.12 -7.98
C ARG A 70 -10.81 10.44 -8.58
N GLN A 71 -10.99 10.29 -9.90
CA GLN A 71 -12.26 10.56 -10.57
C GLN A 71 -13.37 9.54 -10.26
N PHE A 72 -13.02 8.38 -9.68
CA PHE A 72 -13.99 7.33 -9.32
C PHE A 72 -14.31 7.31 -7.83
N TYR A 73 -13.63 8.11 -7.01
CA TYR A 73 -13.83 8.16 -5.57
C TYR A 73 -14.57 9.45 -5.20
N ASP A 74 -15.89 9.36 -5.05
CA ASP A 74 -16.73 10.50 -4.60
C ASP A 74 -16.51 10.84 -3.11
N THR A 75 -16.00 9.90 -2.33
CA THR A 75 -15.85 10.05 -0.89
C THR A 75 -14.50 10.65 -0.54
N HIS A 76 -14.53 11.86 0.00
CA HIS A 76 -13.41 12.36 0.77
C HIS A 76 -13.05 11.36 1.88
N ASN A 77 -11.76 11.21 2.18
CA ASN A 77 -11.24 10.50 3.33
C ASN A 77 -11.76 11.15 4.64
N LEU A 78 -11.15 10.79 5.77
CA LEU A 78 -11.48 11.37 7.07
C LEU A 78 -11.65 12.91 7.01
N ARG A 79 -12.70 13.43 7.65
CA ARG A 79 -12.85 14.86 7.87
C ARG A 79 -11.76 15.32 8.84
N ILE A 80 -11.03 16.37 8.49
CA ILE A 80 -9.95 16.92 9.31
C ILE A 80 -10.17 18.42 9.57
N GLY A 81 -9.79 18.85 10.77
CA GLY A 81 -9.51 20.25 11.05
C GLY A 81 -8.02 20.52 10.84
N ALA A 82 -7.68 21.58 10.12
CA ALA A 82 -6.30 21.93 9.82
C ALA A 82 -5.85 23.11 10.69
N LEU A 83 -4.84 22.90 11.54
CA LEU A 83 -4.20 24.00 12.27
C LEU A 83 -3.27 24.77 11.31
N LEU A 84 -3.65 25.99 10.95
CA LEU A 84 -2.92 26.83 10.00
C LEU A 84 -2.20 27.97 10.71
N SER A 85 -0.88 27.88 10.78
CA SER A 85 -0.02 28.97 11.26
C SER A 85 0.20 30.09 10.24
N GLY A 86 -0.33 29.98 9.02
CA GLY A 86 -0.04 30.88 7.89
C GLY A 86 1.35 30.72 7.26
N GLY A 87 2.19 29.84 7.82
CA GLY A 87 3.49 29.50 7.26
C GLY A 87 3.39 28.70 5.97
N LYS A 88 4.39 28.83 5.08
CA LYS A 88 4.44 28.08 3.81
C LYS A 88 4.30 26.57 4.02
N ASP A 89 4.85 26.04 5.11
CA ASP A 89 4.88 24.61 5.39
C ASP A 89 3.51 24.09 5.86
N SER A 90 2.79 24.85 6.70
CA SER A 90 1.44 24.48 7.14
C SER A 90 0.43 24.58 5.99
N VAL A 91 0.57 25.60 5.13
CA VAL A 91 -0.23 25.73 3.90
C VAL A 91 0.08 24.62 2.90
N TYR A 92 1.35 24.26 2.72
CA TYR A 92 1.75 23.19 1.81
C TYR A 92 1.30 21.80 2.30
N ALA A 93 1.36 21.55 3.61
CA ALA A 93 0.82 20.33 4.20
C ALA A 93 -0.69 20.21 3.95
N LEU A 94 -1.45 21.30 4.12
CA LEU A 94 -2.87 21.33 3.83
C LEU A 94 -3.17 21.05 2.35
N TYR A 95 -2.37 21.64 1.45
CA TYR A 95 -2.47 21.38 0.01
C TYR A 95 -2.26 19.91 -0.34
N ILE A 96 -1.25 19.25 0.26
CA ILE A 96 -1.02 17.81 0.09
C ILE A 96 -2.21 17.00 0.61
N MET A 97 -2.74 17.33 1.79
CA MET A 97 -3.89 16.62 2.37
C MET A 97 -5.14 16.74 1.49
N LYS A 98 -5.40 17.94 0.93
CA LYS A 98 -6.47 18.13 -0.05
C LYS A 98 -6.27 17.29 -1.31
N ASN A 99 -5.03 17.19 -1.80
CA ASN A 99 -4.67 16.29 -2.91
C ASN A 99 -4.77 14.81 -2.57
N MET A 100 -4.65 14.44 -1.30
CA MET A 100 -4.90 13.09 -0.80
C MET A 100 -6.39 12.83 -0.54
N ASN A 101 -7.29 13.69 -1.04
CA ASN A 101 -8.74 13.57 -0.93
C ASN A 101 -9.27 13.66 0.51
N TYR A 102 -8.61 14.35 1.44
CA TYR A 102 -9.18 14.62 2.77
C TYR A 102 -10.18 15.79 2.72
N ASP A 103 -11.28 15.70 3.48
CA ASP A 103 -12.23 16.80 3.65
C ASP A 103 -11.76 17.74 4.76
N VAL A 104 -11.32 18.95 4.39
CA VAL A 104 -10.89 19.97 5.34
C VAL A 104 -12.12 20.74 5.80
N SER A 105 -12.65 20.37 6.96
CA SER A 105 -13.91 20.95 7.48
C SER A 105 -13.72 22.33 8.10
N CYS A 106 -12.54 22.60 8.67
CA CYS A 106 -12.20 23.91 9.21
C CYS A 106 -10.69 24.14 9.21
N CYS A 107 -10.31 25.42 9.14
CA CYS A 107 -8.96 25.88 9.40
C CYS A 107 -8.97 26.59 10.76
N ILE A 108 -8.12 26.15 11.68
CA ILE A 108 -7.98 26.66 13.05
C ILE A 108 -6.65 27.40 13.18
#